data_AF-A0A1V1ZKK4-F1
#
_entry.id   AF-A0A1V1ZKK4-F1
#
_cell.length_a   1.000
_cell.length_b   1.000
_cell.length_c   1.000
_cell.angle_alpha   90.00
_cell.angle_beta   90.00
_cell.angle_gamma   90.00
#
_symmetry.space_group_name_H-M   'P 1'
#
loop_
_entity.id
_entity.type
_entity.pdbx_description
1 polymer ?
#
loop_
_entity_poly.entity_id
_entity_poly.type
_entity_poly.pdbx_seq_one_letter_code
_entity_poly.pdbx_strand_id
1 'polypeptide(L)'
;MKLKKQDISKALENISAPGEGQNMIESGAVTNIVTFGDEVVVDITISNPSLQAKKKTEVEIMKVIHDKVYEKAKIKVNVKVNAPESPKNEIKGKKIPGIQNIVAVASGKGGVGKSTVTSNLAVSLAKMGFNVGILDADIYGPSVPIMFDVENEKPVAVNVDGKSKMKPIESYGVKVLSIGFFTRPDQAVVWRGPMAAKALNQMIFDAAWGDLDFLLIDLPPGTGDIHLSIMQSLPITGAVVVSTPQNVALADAKKGVAMFQQDSINVPVLGIIENMAYFTPAELPDNKYYIFGKEGAKNLAQDLDVPFLGEIPLVQSIREAGDVGRPAALQTATPLEQSFEALTRNVVEQVVRRNEDLPPTEAIKITTMAGCSAVKK
;
A
#
# COMPACT_ATOMS: atom_id res chain seq x y z
N MET A 1 18.06 24.77 -51.88
CA MET A 1 16.97 25.75 -51.72
C MET A 1 16.70 25.87 -50.22
N LYS A 2 16.58 27.07 -49.64
CA LYS A 2 16.34 27.21 -48.18
C LYS A 2 14.83 27.28 -47.93
N LEU A 3 14.24 26.23 -47.37
CA LEU A 3 12.84 26.23 -46.94
C LEU A 3 12.66 27.19 -45.76
N LYS A 4 11.82 28.22 -45.91
CA LYS A 4 11.54 29.18 -44.84
C LYS A 4 10.38 28.68 -43.98
N LYS A 5 10.54 28.79 -42.66
CA LYS A 5 9.50 28.46 -41.66
C LYS A 5 8.17 29.18 -41.91
N GLN A 6 8.22 30.42 -42.44
CA GLN A 6 7.04 31.22 -42.76
C GLN A 6 6.17 30.61 -43.87
N ASP A 7 6.79 29.98 -44.88
CA ASP A 7 6.06 29.39 -46.01
C ASP A 7 5.35 28.10 -45.58
N ILE A 8 5.97 27.33 -44.69
CA ILE A 8 5.36 26.13 -44.09
C ILE A 8 4.21 26.52 -43.16
N SER A 9 4.38 27.56 -42.35
CA SER A 9 3.31 28.03 -41.44
C SER A 9 2.06 28.46 -42.22
N LYS A 10 2.23 29.23 -43.30
CA LYS A 10 1.13 29.63 -44.21
C LYS A 10 0.48 28.46 -44.92
N ALA A 11 1.24 27.42 -45.26
CA ALA A 11 0.68 26.23 -45.88
C ALA A 11 -0.26 25.51 -44.89
N LEU A 12 0.16 25.36 -43.64
CA LEU A 12 -0.56 24.68 -42.57
C LEU A 12 -1.83 25.42 -42.08
N GLU A 13 -1.97 26.71 -42.35
CA GLU A 13 -3.24 27.46 -42.14
C GLU A 13 -4.41 26.93 -42.98
N ASN A 14 -4.15 26.14 -44.04
CA ASN A 14 -5.19 25.62 -44.93
C ASN A 14 -5.79 24.28 -44.49
N ILE A 15 -5.32 23.73 -43.37
CA ILE A 15 -5.78 22.45 -42.83
C ILE A 15 -6.21 22.60 -41.38
N SER A 16 -7.13 21.74 -40.96
CA SER A 16 -7.71 21.70 -39.61
C SER A 16 -7.35 20.38 -38.94
N ALA A 17 -7.09 20.40 -37.63
CA ALA A 17 -6.90 19.17 -36.88
C ALA A 17 -8.23 18.39 -36.74
N PRO A 18 -8.23 17.04 -36.79
CA PRO A 18 -9.46 16.25 -36.70
C PRO A 18 -10.20 16.49 -35.37
N GLY A 19 -11.39 17.09 -35.44
CA GLY A 19 -12.22 17.42 -34.27
C GLY A 19 -12.15 18.88 -33.83
N GLU A 20 -11.25 19.68 -34.41
CA GLU A 20 -11.09 21.11 -34.14
C GLU A 20 -11.50 21.89 -35.39
N GLY A 21 -12.63 22.60 -35.33
CA GLY A 21 -13.18 23.37 -36.46
C GLY A 21 -12.41 24.64 -36.83
N GLN A 22 -11.14 24.75 -36.43
CA GLN A 22 -10.23 25.88 -36.64
C GLN A 22 -8.96 25.43 -37.36
N ASN A 23 -8.24 26.36 -38.00
CA ASN A 23 -6.99 26.01 -38.70
C ASN A 23 -5.87 25.59 -37.72
N MET A 24 -4.92 24.76 -38.19
CA MET A 24 -3.90 24.14 -37.32
C MET A 24 -2.93 25.13 -36.65
N ILE A 25 -2.82 26.37 -37.15
CA ILE A 25 -1.98 27.42 -36.55
C ILE A 25 -2.75 28.17 -35.46
N GLU A 26 -3.99 28.57 -35.72
CA GLU A 26 -4.87 29.26 -34.79
C GLU A 26 -5.30 28.37 -33.62
N SER A 27 -5.51 27.08 -33.87
CA SER A 27 -5.84 26.13 -32.80
C SER A 27 -4.65 25.82 -31.88
N GLY A 28 -3.44 26.29 -32.22
CA GLY A 28 -2.21 25.97 -31.49
C GLY A 28 -1.78 24.51 -31.64
N ALA A 29 -2.38 23.76 -32.57
CA ALA A 29 -2.04 22.36 -32.82
C ALA A 29 -0.60 22.20 -33.29
N VAL A 30 -0.05 23.15 -34.06
CA VAL A 30 1.37 23.13 -34.45
C VAL A 30 2.22 23.76 -33.35
N THR A 31 2.98 22.93 -32.64
CA THR A 31 3.83 23.37 -31.52
C THR A 31 5.22 23.81 -31.96
N ASN A 32 5.75 23.25 -33.05
CA ASN A 32 7.07 23.58 -33.54
C ASN A 32 7.23 23.23 -35.02
N ILE A 33 8.01 24.05 -35.74
CA ILE A 33 8.42 23.81 -37.13
C ILE A 33 9.91 24.08 -37.21
N VAL A 34 10.68 23.08 -37.65
CA VAL A 34 12.12 23.15 -37.85
C VAL A 34 12.45 22.80 -39.30
N THR A 35 13.29 23.60 -39.96
CA THR A 35 13.72 23.35 -41.34
C THR A 35 15.24 23.23 -41.43
N PHE A 36 15.71 22.18 -42.11
CA PHE A 36 17.12 21.93 -42.38
C PHE A 36 17.30 21.57 -43.86
N GLY A 37 17.70 22.54 -44.69
CA GLY A 37 17.86 22.29 -46.13
C GLY A 37 16.53 21.93 -46.82
N ASP A 38 16.42 20.67 -47.24
CA ASP A 38 15.23 20.04 -47.83
C ASP A 38 14.35 19.28 -46.81
N GLU A 39 14.78 19.20 -45.54
CA GLU A 39 14.04 18.52 -44.47
C GLU A 39 13.16 19.48 -43.67
N VAL A 40 11.94 19.03 -43.35
CA VAL A 40 10.95 19.74 -42.54
C VAL A 40 10.48 18.83 -41.41
N VAL A 41 10.66 19.27 -40.17
CA VAL A 41 10.11 18.59 -38.98
C VAL A 41 8.97 19.43 -38.43
N VAL A 42 7.79 18.83 -38.28
CA VAL A 42 6.60 19.48 -37.72
C VAL A 42 6.17 18.72 -36.47
N ASP A 43 6.18 19.40 -35.32
CA ASP A 43 5.67 18.85 -34.06
C ASP A 43 4.23 19.35 -33.86
N ILE A 44 3.28 18.41 -33.81
CA ILE A 44 1.86 18.72 -33.63
C ILE A 44 1.30 18.09 -32.36
N THR A 45 0.29 18.73 -31.81
CA THR A 45 -0.52 18.21 -30.71
C THR A 45 -1.95 18.02 -31.19
N ILE A 46 -2.51 16.83 -30.96
CA ILE A 46 -3.92 16.52 -31.26
C ILE A 46 -4.68 16.16 -29.99
N SER A 47 -5.95 16.50 -29.94
CA SER A 47 -6.86 16.19 -28.82
C SER A 47 -7.44 14.77 -28.89
N ASN A 48 -7.51 14.17 -30.08
CA ASN A 48 -8.03 12.81 -30.31
C ASN A 48 -6.91 11.75 -30.33
N PRO A 49 -6.87 10.79 -29.38
CA PRO A 49 -5.81 9.78 -29.29
C PRO A 49 -5.87 8.66 -30.35
N SER A 50 -6.89 8.63 -31.23
CA SER A 50 -7.07 7.49 -32.15
C SER A 50 -5.97 7.39 -33.21
N LEU A 51 -5.53 6.14 -33.48
CA LEU A 51 -4.56 5.81 -34.53
C LEU A 51 -4.99 6.31 -35.92
N GLN A 52 -6.30 6.34 -36.19
CA GLN A 52 -6.86 6.86 -37.44
C GLN A 52 -6.70 8.38 -37.56
N ALA A 53 -6.97 9.14 -36.49
CA ALA A 53 -6.79 10.59 -36.48
C ALA A 53 -5.31 10.96 -36.69
N LYS A 54 -4.40 10.27 -36.00
CA LYS A 54 -2.95 10.49 -36.13
C LYS A 54 -2.46 10.31 -37.58
N LYS A 55 -2.81 9.19 -38.21
CA LYS A 55 -2.40 8.91 -39.60
C LYS A 55 -3.01 9.88 -40.61
N LYS A 56 -4.28 10.26 -40.42
CA LYS A 56 -4.96 11.20 -41.32
C LYS A 56 -4.29 12.57 -41.30
N THR A 57 -4.00 13.09 -40.12
CA THR A 57 -3.32 14.39 -39.94
C THR A 57 -1.91 14.39 -40.52
N GLU A 58 -1.15 13.31 -40.32
CA GLU A 58 0.20 13.16 -40.88
C GLU A 58 0.18 13.22 -42.43
N VAL A 59 -0.75 12.49 -43.06
CA VAL A 59 -0.89 12.47 -44.52
C VAL A 59 -1.31 13.84 -45.08
N GLU A 60 -2.24 14.53 -44.41
CA GLU A 60 -2.69 15.87 -44.83
C GLU A 60 -1.57 16.91 -44.76
N ILE A 61 -0.76 16.89 -43.68
CA ILE A 61 0.40 17.77 -43.52
C ILE A 61 1.43 17.51 -44.63
N MET A 62 1.74 16.24 -44.90
CA MET A 62 2.69 15.88 -45.95
C MET A 62 2.22 16.40 -47.31
N LYS A 63 0.95 16.13 -47.65
CA LYS A 63 0.36 16.54 -48.93
C LYS A 63 0.44 18.05 -49.13
N VAL A 64 0.06 18.83 -48.12
CA VAL A 64 0.02 20.30 -48.23
C VAL A 64 1.40 20.92 -48.38
N ILE A 65 2.42 20.38 -47.69
CA ILE A 65 3.79 20.86 -47.82
C ILE A 65 4.38 20.48 -49.19
N HIS A 66 4.10 19.28 -49.69
CA HIS A 66 4.50 18.88 -51.05
C HIS A 66 3.83 19.74 -52.13
N ASP A 67 2.53 20.00 -52.00
CA ASP A 67 1.74 20.76 -53.00
C ASP A 67 2.04 22.27 -53.00
N LYS A 68 2.22 22.88 -51.81
CA LYS A 68 2.28 24.35 -51.68
C LYS A 68 3.67 24.92 -51.40
N VAL A 69 4.61 24.10 -50.93
CA VAL A 69 5.93 24.60 -50.50
C VAL A 69 7.04 24.02 -51.37
N TYR A 70 7.18 22.69 -51.37
CA TYR A 70 8.21 22.03 -52.17
C TYR A 70 7.91 20.54 -52.39
N GLU A 71 7.77 20.15 -53.65
CA GLU A 71 7.39 18.79 -54.08
C GLU A 71 8.36 17.71 -53.57
N LYS A 72 9.65 18.03 -53.37
CA LYS A 72 10.68 17.06 -52.93
C LYS A 72 11.11 17.23 -51.47
N ALA A 73 10.31 17.91 -50.63
CA ALA A 73 10.64 18.07 -49.21
C ALA A 73 10.63 16.71 -48.48
N LYS A 74 11.59 16.48 -47.58
CA LYS A 74 11.56 15.33 -46.67
C LYS A 74 10.87 15.73 -45.37
N ILE A 75 9.68 15.20 -45.12
CA ILE A 75 8.82 15.67 -44.03
C ILE A 75 8.77 14.62 -42.92
N LYS A 76 9.00 15.04 -41.68
CA LYS A 76 8.82 14.24 -40.48
C LYS A 76 7.79 14.90 -39.56
N VAL A 77 6.71 14.20 -39.25
CA VAL A 77 5.64 14.71 -38.37
C VAL A 77 5.68 13.99 -37.02
N ASN A 78 5.90 14.72 -35.94
CA ASN A 78 5.82 14.18 -34.59
C ASN A 78 4.48 14.57 -33.95
N VAL A 79 3.67 13.57 -33.60
CA VAL A 79 2.34 13.80 -33.02
C VAL A 79 2.35 13.49 -31.52
N LYS A 80 2.09 14.52 -30.69
CA LYS A 80 1.78 14.39 -29.27
C LYS A 80 0.26 14.49 -29.06
N VAL A 81 -0.26 13.81 -28.05
CA VAL A 81 -1.70 13.87 -27.75
C VAL A 81 -1.90 14.65 -26.45
N ASN A 82 -2.56 15.81 -26.51
CA ASN A 82 -3.06 16.50 -25.32
C ASN A 82 -4.49 16.01 -25.06
N ALA A 83 -4.62 14.91 -24.34
CA ALA A 83 -5.88 14.59 -23.71
C ALA A 83 -6.04 15.55 -22.52
N PRO A 84 -7.09 16.39 -22.44
CA PRO A 84 -7.38 17.11 -21.21
C PRO A 84 -7.55 16.05 -20.11
N GLU A 85 -6.74 16.13 -19.05
CA GLU A 85 -6.99 15.34 -17.86
C GLU A 85 -8.41 15.69 -17.41
N SER A 86 -9.30 14.69 -17.43
CA SER A 86 -10.57 14.80 -16.75
C SER A 86 -10.30 15.28 -15.32
N PRO A 87 -11.20 16.08 -14.70
CA PRO A 87 -11.05 16.41 -13.30
C PRO A 87 -11.12 15.08 -12.54
N LYS A 88 -9.96 14.54 -12.21
CA LYS A 88 -9.83 13.41 -11.32
C LYS A 88 -10.44 13.94 -10.03
N ASN A 89 -11.60 13.40 -9.65
CA ASN A 89 -11.98 13.39 -8.25
C ASN A 89 -10.91 12.52 -7.55
N GLU A 90 -9.75 13.13 -7.31
CA GLU A 90 -8.62 12.54 -6.65
C GLU A 90 -8.99 12.38 -5.19
N ILE A 91 -9.60 11.25 -4.85
CA ILE A 91 -9.40 10.71 -3.52
C ILE A 91 -7.98 10.14 -3.51
N LYS A 92 -6.99 11.04 -3.46
CA LYS A 92 -5.65 10.72 -2.97
C LYS A 92 -5.87 10.36 -1.50
N GLY A 93 -5.78 9.08 -1.13
CA GLY A 93 -5.88 8.73 0.28
C GLY A 93 -4.89 9.59 1.08
N LYS A 94 -5.38 10.11 2.20
CA LYS A 94 -4.69 11.18 2.91
C LYS A 94 -3.44 10.59 3.53
N LYS A 95 -2.26 11.16 3.20
CA LYS A 95 -1.07 10.91 4.02
C LYS A 95 -1.40 11.37 5.44
N ILE A 96 -1.07 10.56 6.44
CA ILE A 96 -1.13 10.98 7.84
C ILE A 96 0.16 11.76 8.10
N PRO A 97 0.09 13.08 8.38
CA PRO A 97 1.29 13.84 8.70
C PRO A 97 2.03 13.24 9.90
N GLY A 98 3.35 13.19 9.84
CA GLY A 98 4.22 12.68 10.91
C GLY A 98 4.50 11.17 10.86
N ILE A 99 3.84 10.38 10.01
CA ILE A 99 4.04 8.93 9.94
C ILE A 99 4.90 8.56 8.72
N GLN A 100 6.05 7.94 8.98
CA GLN A 100 7.01 7.56 7.93
C GLN A 100 6.65 6.24 7.26
N ASN A 101 6.45 5.18 8.05
CA ASN A 101 6.16 3.85 7.54
C ASN A 101 4.86 3.29 8.10
N ILE A 102 3.97 2.81 7.23
CA ILE A 102 2.73 2.14 7.62
C ILE A 102 2.84 0.67 7.21
N VAL A 103 2.91 -0.23 8.20
CA VAL A 103 3.06 -1.67 7.96
C VAL A 103 1.76 -2.37 8.34
N ALA A 104 1.12 -2.99 7.35
CA ALA A 104 -0.07 -3.80 7.58
C ALA A 104 0.33 -5.21 8.02
N VAL A 105 -0.21 -5.69 9.15
CA VAL A 105 -0.01 -7.06 9.61
C VAL A 105 -1.29 -7.85 9.34
N ALA A 106 -1.20 -8.82 8.45
CA ALA A 106 -2.34 -9.61 7.98
C ALA A 106 -2.21 -11.09 8.35
N SER A 107 -3.33 -11.80 8.36
CA SER A 107 -3.34 -13.27 8.37
C SER A 107 -4.48 -13.80 7.52
N GLY A 108 -4.28 -14.96 6.91
CA GLY A 108 -5.33 -15.62 6.12
C GLY A 108 -6.49 -16.16 6.96
N LYS A 109 -6.24 -16.51 8.22
CA LYS A 109 -7.23 -17.05 9.15
C LYS A 109 -7.06 -16.50 10.56
N GLY A 110 -8.10 -16.65 11.37
CA GLY A 110 -8.06 -16.38 12.81
C GLY A 110 -7.23 -17.42 13.57
N GLY A 111 -6.70 -17.05 14.73
CA GLY A 111 -6.01 -17.97 15.65
C GLY A 111 -4.55 -18.30 15.30
N VAL A 112 -3.96 -17.71 14.25
CA VAL A 112 -2.52 -17.89 13.93
C VAL A 112 -1.59 -17.03 14.81
N GLY A 113 -2.15 -16.23 15.73
CA GLY A 113 -1.38 -15.33 16.60
C GLY A 113 -0.91 -14.04 15.94
N LYS A 114 -1.62 -13.55 14.91
CA LYS A 114 -1.36 -12.27 14.23
C LYS A 114 -1.16 -11.11 15.22
N SER A 115 -2.15 -10.85 16.09
CA SER A 115 -2.10 -9.74 17.05
C SER A 115 -0.98 -9.90 18.09
N THR A 116 -0.65 -11.15 18.44
CA THR A 116 0.53 -11.47 19.26
C THR A 116 1.81 -11.06 18.56
N VAL A 117 1.98 -11.41 17.28
CA VAL A 117 3.12 -11.00 16.47
C VAL A 117 3.16 -9.48 16.32
N THR A 118 2.03 -8.82 16.03
CA THR A 118 1.94 -7.35 15.91
C THR A 118 2.39 -6.65 17.19
N SER A 119 1.89 -7.10 18.35
CA SER A 119 2.22 -6.50 19.66
C SER A 119 3.70 -6.67 20.01
N ASN A 120 4.26 -7.86 19.76
CA ASN A 120 5.67 -8.14 20.03
C ASN A 120 6.61 -7.42 19.06
N LEU A 121 6.23 -7.29 17.78
CA LEU A 121 6.95 -6.50 16.79
C LEU A 121 6.99 -5.03 17.20
N ALA A 122 5.87 -4.47 17.67
CA ALA A 122 5.79 -3.07 18.08
C ALA A 122 6.73 -2.74 19.25
N VAL A 123 6.69 -3.54 20.32
CA VAL A 123 7.58 -3.30 21.47
C VAL A 123 9.05 -3.56 21.11
N SER A 124 9.32 -4.48 20.18
CA SER A 124 10.69 -4.72 19.69
C SER A 124 11.21 -3.53 18.90
N LEU A 125 10.39 -2.93 18.04
CA LEU A 125 10.72 -1.67 17.34
C LEU A 125 10.95 -0.53 18.35
N ALA A 126 10.10 -0.40 19.37
CA ALA A 126 10.28 0.60 20.42
C ALA A 126 11.59 0.40 21.23
N LYS A 127 11.93 -0.86 21.57
CA LYS A 127 13.23 -1.21 22.19
C LYS A 127 14.43 -0.81 21.32
N MET A 128 14.28 -0.84 19.99
CA MET A 128 15.30 -0.40 19.03
C MET A 128 15.38 1.13 18.88
N GLY A 129 14.52 1.89 19.57
CA GLY A 129 14.53 3.36 19.61
C GLY A 129 13.61 4.03 18.59
N PHE A 130 12.76 3.28 17.89
CA PHE A 130 11.77 3.85 16.97
C PHE A 130 10.55 4.40 17.71
N ASN A 131 9.94 5.45 17.16
CA ASN A 131 8.62 5.92 17.58
C ASN A 131 7.55 5.04 16.92
N VAL A 132 6.78 4.29 17.72
CA VAL A 132 5.89 3.24 17.22
C VAL A 132 4.44 3.49 17.63
N GLY A 133 3.53 3.29 16.66
CA GLY A 133 2.09 3.18 16.90
C GLY A 133 1.54 1.82 16.48
N ILE A 134 0.48 1.38 17.16
CA ILE A 134 -0.39 0.28 16.72
C ILE A 134 -1.81 0.80 16.56
N LEU A 135 -2.37 0.53 15.39
CA LEU A 135 -3.80 0.62 15.13
C LEU A 135 -4.38 -0.80 15.06
N ASP A 136 -5.18 -1.16 16.06
CA ASP A 136 -5.92 -2.41 16.06
C ASP A 136 -7.22 -2.25 15.25
N ALA A 137 -7.21 -2.87 14.07
CA ALA A 137 -8.33 -2.86 13.12
C ALA A 137 -9.13 -4.16 13.17
N ASP A 138 -8.85 -5.08 14.10
CA ASP A 138 -9.65 -6.29 14.28
C ASP A 138 -10.90 -6.00 15.10
N ILE A 139 -11.96 -5.60 14.39
CA ILE A 139 -13.22 -5.16 14.99
C ILE A 139 -14.02 -6.31 15.63
N TYR A 140 -13.75 -7.56 15.21
CA TYR A 140 -14.50 -8.72 15.68
C TYR A 140 -13.86 -9.39 16.89
N GLY A 141 -12.57 -9.16 17.12
CA GLY A 141 -11.84 -9.71 18.27
C GLY A 141 -10.64 -8.84 18.63
N PRO A 142 -10.86 -7.57 19.06
CA PRO A 142 -9.76 -6.68 19.41
C PRO A 142 -9.01 -7.28 20.60
N SER A 143 -7.73 -7.53 20.42
CA SER A 143 -6.88 -8.19 21.41
C SER A 143 -5.69 -7.34 21.84
N VAL A 144 -5.35 -6.31 21.07
CA VAL A 144 -4.23 -5.40 21.37
C VAL A 144 -4.42 -4.69 22.72
N PRO A 145 -5.61 -4.21 23.12
CA PRO A 145 -5.79 -3.61 24.44
C PRO A 145 -5.42 -4.53 25.60
N ILE A 146 -5.77 -5.82 25.51
CA ILE A 146 -5.44 -6.83 26.51
C ILE A 146 -3.93 -7.07 26.50
N MET A 147 -3.33 -7.25 25.32
CA MET A 147 -1.89 -7.53 25.16
C MET A 147 -0.97 -6.39 25.63
N PHE A 148 -1.51 -5.19 25.86
CA PHE A 148 -0.79 -4.02 26.38
C PHE A 148 -1.19 -3.60 27.80
N ASP A 149 -2.07 -4.37 28.46
CA ASP A 149 -2.64 -4.07 29.79
C ASP A 149 -3.39 -2.72 29.84
N VAL A 150 -4.17 -2.44 28.79
CA VAL A 150 -4.90 -1.17 28.64
C VAL A 150 -6.37 -1.38 28.27
N GLU A 151 -6.92 -2.58 28.47
CA GLU A 151 -8.32 -2.91 28.15
C GLU A 151 -9.35 -2.02 28.87
N ASN A 152 -9.00 -1.49 30.04
CA ASN A 152 -9.85 -0.62 30.86
C ASN A 152 -9.62 0.87 30.59
N GLU A 153 -8.66 1.21 29.73
CA GLU A 153 -8.35 2.58 29.35
C GLU A 153 -9.29 3.10 28.28
N LYS A 154 -9.41 4.43 28.20
CA LYS A 154 -10.21 5.12 27.17
C LYS A 154 -9.44 6.29 26.58
N PRO A 155 -9.29 6.36 25.24
CA PRO A 155 -8.72 7.52 24.57
C PRO A 155 -9.46 8.79 24.97
N VAL A 156 -8.71 9.79 25.42
CA VAL A 156 -9.25 11.11 25.74
C VAL A 156 -9.13 12.05 24.55
N ALA A 157 -10.04 13.02 24.46
CA ALA A 157 -9.92 14.09 23.48
C ALA A 157 -8.85 15.11 23.91
N VAL A 158 -7.98 15.50 22.98
CA VAL A 158 -6.97 16.55 23.15
C VAL A 158 -7.07 17.56 22.02
N ASN A 159 -6.71 18.82 22.29
CA ASN A 159 -6.68 19.84 21.25
C ASN A 159 -5.29 19.88 20.59
N VAL A 160 -5.23 19.70 19.28
CA VAL A 160 -4.03 19.82 18.46
C VAL A 160 -4.35 20.78 17.32
N ASP A 161 -3.66 21.92 17.27
CA ASP A 161 -3.86 22.97 16.25
C ASP A 161 -5.31 23.45 16.12
N GLY A 162 -6.00 23.61 17.25
CA GLY A 162 -7.40 24.04 17.29
C GLY A 162 -8.41 22.94 16.95
N LYS A 163 -7.96 21.71 16.68
CA LYS A 163 -8.82 20.56 16.37
C LYS A 163 -8.83 19.56 17.52
N SER A 164 -10.03 19.08 17.87
CA SER A 164 -10.18 17.97 18.81
C SER A 164 -9.72 16.67 18.14
N LYS A 165 -8.73 16.00 18.74
CA LYS A 165 -8.18 14.72 18.29
C LYS A 165 -8.21 13.69 19.42
N MET A 166 -8.27 12.42 19.08
CA MET A 166 -8.13 11.32 20.03
C MET A 166 -6.66 11.14 20.42
N LYS A 167 -6.35 11.19 21.71
CA LYS A 167 -5.03 10.86 22.23
C LYS A 167 -4.88 9.33 22.28
N PRO A 168 -3.94 8.72 21.55
CA PRO A 168 -3.63 7.30 21.72
C PRO A 168 -3.25 6.98 23.17
N ILE A 169 -3.59 5.77 23.61
CA ILE A 169 -3.09 5.25 24.89
C ILE A 169 -1.63 4.87 24.69
N GLU A 170 -0.77 5.11 25.66
CA GLU A 170 0.66 4.78 25.54
C GLU A 170 1.03 3.73 26.57
N SER A 171 1.64 2.63 26.11
CA SER A 171 2.12 1.54 26.95
C SER A 171 3.38 0.94 26.34
N TYR A 172 4.38 0.65 27.17
CA TYR A 172 5.70 0.14 26.76
C TYR A 172 6.38 0.95 25.62
N GLY A 173 6.18 2.27 25.60
CA GLY A 173 6.74 3.14 24.55
C GLY A 173 6.03 3.04 23.19
N VAL A 174 4.85 2.41 23.15
CA VAL A 174 4.03 2.25 21.95
C VAL A 174 2.71 2.98 22.12
N LYS A 175 2.33 3.78 21.11
CA LYS A 175 1.02 4.43 21.03
C LYS A 175 -0.01 3.45 20.49
N VAL A 176 -1.12 3.25 21.18
CA VAL A 176 -2.15 2.25 20.85
C VAL A 176 -3.49 2.94 20.65
N LEU A 177 -4.12 2.65 19.51
CA LEU A 177 -5.55 2.86 19.30
C LEU A 177 -6.20 1.55 18.87
N SER A 178 -7.32 1.23 19.50
CA SER A 178 -8.13 0.06 19.18
C SER A 178 -9.59 0.42 19.22
N ILE A 179 -10.36 -0.21 18.34
CA ILE A 179 -11.82 -0.20 18.42
C ILE A 179 -12.33 -0.78 19.74
N GLY A 180 -11.54 -1.66 20.39
CA GLY A 180 -11.83 -2.27 21.68
C GLY A 180 -12.06 -1.25 22.79
N PHE A 181 -11.44 -0.06 22.73
CA PHE A 181 -11.66 1.01 23.72
C PHE A 181 -13.07 1.62 23.69
N PHE A 182 -13.79 1.45 22.58
CA PHE A 182 -15.12 2.02 22.36
C PHE A 182 -16.23 0.97 22.52
N THR A 183 -15.87 -0.28 22.78
CA THR A 183 -16.79 -1.38 23.05
C THR A 183 -16.71 -1.78 24.52
N ARG A 184 -17.85 -2.07 25.15
CA ARG A 184 -17.82 -2.68 26.49
C ARG A 184 -17.62 -4.19 26.35
N PRO A 185 -16.79 -4.84 27.19
CA PRO A 185 -16.50 -6.29 27.08
C PRO A 185 -17.75 -7.18 27.14
N ASP A 186 -18.80 -6.75 27.82
CA ASP A 186 -20.07 -7.45 28.01
C ASP A 186 -21.12 -7.15 26.91
N GLN A 187 -20.83 -6.21 26.01
CA GLN A 187 -21.78 -5.77 24.99
C GLN A 187 -21.39 -6.30 23.61
N ALA A 188 -22.20 -7.22 23.08
CA ALA A 188 -22.11 -7.63 21.68
C ALA A 188 -22.50 -6.46 20.76
N VAL A 189 -21.50 -5.72 20.26
CA VAL A 189 -21.70 -4.64 19.28
C VAL A 189 -21.66 -5.23 17.87
N VAL A 190 -22.79 -5.16 17.16
CA VAL A 190 -22.83 -5.56 15.75
C VAL A 190 -22.25 -4.43 14.89
N TRP A 191 -20.99 -4.58 14.50
CA TRP A 191 -20.33 -3.66 13.59
C TRP A 191 -20.78 -3.91 12.15
N ARG A 192 -21.58 -3.00 11.59
CA ARG A 192 -21.87 -2.99 10.15
C ARG A 192 -20.67 -2.41 9.40
N GLY A 193 -20.34 -2.96 8.22
CA GLY A 193 -19.15 -2.58 7.44
C GLY A 193 -18.90 -1.07 7.30
N PRO A 194 -19.89 -0.25 6.90
CA PRO A 194 -19.70 1.21 6.81
C PRO A 194 -19.40 1.90 8.14
N MET A 195 -19.97 1.41 9.25
CA MET A 195 -19.72 1.96 10.59
C MET A 195 -18.30 1.62 11.06
N ALA A 196 -17.90 0.36 10.86
CA ALA A 196 -16.54 -0.11 11.09
C ALA A 196 -15.50 0.71 10.32
N ALA A 197 -15.69 0.87 9.01
CA ALA A 197 -14.81 1.66 8.16
C ALA A 197 -14.74 3.14 8.58
N LYS A 198 -15.87 3.73 9.01
CA LYS A 198 -15.90 5.11 9.51
C LYS A 198 -15.12 5.26 10.83
N ALA A 199 -15.34 4.37 11.79
CA ALA A 199 -14.64 4.40 13.07
C ALA A 199 -13.13 4.24 12.88
N LEU A 200 -12.73 3.32 12.00
CA LEU A 200 -11.32 3.11 11.66
C LEU A 200 -10.70 4.36 11.02
N ASN A 201 -11.40 4.98 10.06
CA ASN A 201 -10.96 6.24 9.47
C ASN A 201 -10.79 7.36 10.52
N GLN A 202 -11.66 7.44 11.53
CA GLN A 202 -11.51 8.39 12.62
C GLN A 202 -10.26 8.09 13.46
N MET A 203 -10.03 6.84 13.84
CA MET A 203 -8.81 6.45 14.60
C MET A 203 -7.53 6.68 13.81
N ILE A 204 -7.61 6.66 12.48
CA ILE A 204 -6.49 6.96 11.59
C ILE A 204 -6.23 8.47 11.51
N PHE A 205 -7.25 9.25 11.13
CA PHE A 205 -7.08 10.65 10.73
C PHE A 205 -7.37 11.67 11.83
N ASP A 206 -8.23 11.34 12.78
CA ASP A 206 -8.62 12.20 13.91
C ASP A 206 -7.84 11.84 15.19
N ALA A 207 -6.75 11.09 15.07
CA ALA A 207 -5.86 10.75 16.17
C ALA A 207 -4.62 11.66 16.23
N ALA A 208 -4.17 11.93 17.46
CA ALA A 208 -2.95 12.66 17.75
C ALA A 208 -1.75 11.71 17.81
N TRP A 209 -1.44 11.06 16.68
CA TRP A 209 -0.30 10.13 16.56
C TRP A 209 1.06 10.80 16.83
N GLY A 210 1.19 12.10 16.51
CA GLY A 210 2.48 12.79 16.50
C GLY A 210 3.40 12.24 15.41
N ASP A 211 4.71 12.32 15.62
CA ASP A 211 5.68 11.73 14.71
C ASP A 211 5.91 10.25 15.06
N LEU A 212 5.81 9.39 14.05
CA LEU A 212 6.02 7.95 14.15
C LEU A 212 6.94 7.47 13.02
N ASP A 213 7.93 6.67 13.39
CA ASP A 213 8.75 5.95 12.41
C ASP A 213 7.96 4.78 11.83
N PHE A 214 7.15 4.12 12.67
CA PHE A 214 6.30 2.99 12.28
C PHE A 214 4.88 3.11 12.86
N LEU A 215 3.88 2.97 12.00
CA LEU A 215 2.50 2.65 12.38
C LEU A 215 2.20 1.21 11.92
N LEU A 216 2.04 0.30 12.87
CA LEU A 216 1.58 -1.06 12.60
C LEU A 216 0.05 -1.09 12.58
N ILE A 217 -0.54 -1.74 11.57
CA ILE A 217 -1.98 -1.95 11.49
C ILE A 217 -2.26 -3.43 11.68
N ASP A 218 -2.88 -3.79 12.81
CA ASP A 218 -3.33 -5.16 13.07
C ASP A 218 -4.65 -5.39 12.33
N LEU A 219 -4.58 -5.96 11.12
CA LEU A 219 -5.76 -6.17 10.27
C LEU A 219 -6.67 -7.26 10.85
N PRO A 220 -7.98 -7.29 10.54
CA PRO A 220 -8.77 -8.48 10.84
C PRO A 220 -8.27 -9.71 10.07
N PRO A 221 -8.62 -10.94 10.48
CA PRO A 221 -8.26 -12.14 9.74
C PRO A 221 -9.02 -12.24 8.41
N GLY A 222 -8.37 -12.85 7.41
CA GLY A 222 -8.94 -13.12 6.09
C GLY A 222 -8.59 -12.04 5.05
N THR A 223 -9.48 -11.87 4.10
CA THR A 223 -9.34 -10.93 2.96
C THR A 223 -10.65 -10.18 2.71
N GLY A 224 -11.31 -9.73 3.79
CA GLY A 224 -12.62 -9.07 3.74
C GLY A 224 -12.59 -7.57 3.40
N ASP A 225 -13.76 -6.95 3.34
CA ASP A 225 -13.95 -5.55 2.90
C ASP A 225 -13.23 -4.50 3.77
N ILE A 226 -12.95 -4.83 5.04
CA ILE A 226 -12.19 -3.95 5.96
C ILE A 226 -10.76 -3.76 5.44
N HIS A 227 -10.14 -4.80 4.87
CA HIS A 227 -8.80 -4.70 4.28
C HIS A 227 -8.81 -3.67 3.15
N LEU A 228 -9.75 -3.80 2.21
CA LEU A 228 -9.90 -2.87 1.09
C LEU A 228 -10.12 -1.43 1.58
N SER A 229 -10.97 -1.25 2.59
CA SER A 229 -11.22 0.08 3.17
C SER A 229 -9.95 0.72 3.72
N ILE A 230 -9.09 -0.05 4.40
CA ILE A 230 -7.81 0.44 4.94
C ILE A 230 -6.83 0.77 3.81
N MET A 231 -6.68 -0.14 2.84
CA MET A 231 -5.76 0.05 1.71
C MET A 231 -6.18 1.24 0.82
N GLN A 232 -7.48 1.53 0.72
CA GLN A 232 -8.00 2.71 0.03
C GLN A 232 -7.80 4.00 0.82
N SER A 233 -7.78 3.92 2.15
CA SER A 233 -7.67 5.09 3.01
C SER A 233 -6.21 5.51 3.20
N LEU A 234 -5.29 4.54 3.21
CA LEU A 234 -3.90 4.76 3.61
C LEU A 234 -2.86 4.35 2.56
N PRO A 235 -1.79 5.14 2.41
CA PRO A 235 -0.62 4.74 1.64
C PRO A 235 0.22 3.73 2.43
N ILE A 236 -0.16 2.45 2.38
CA ILE A 236 0.53 1.38 3.11
C ILE A 236 1.93 1.15 2.53
N THR A 237 2.97 1.30 3.36
CA THR A 237 4.37 1.07 2.94
C THR A 237 4.57 -0.38 2.52
N GLY A 238 4.05 -1.33 3.30
CA GLY A 238 4.03 -2.73 2.91
C GLY A 238 3.24 -3.59 3.89
N ALA A 239 3.05 -4.86 3.51
CA ALA A 239 2.31 -5.84 4.27
C ALA A 239 3.22 -6.98 4.75
N VAL A 240 3.02 -7.40 5.99
CA VAL A 240 3.59 -8.61 6.58
C VAL A 240 2.47 -9.61 6.78
N VAL A 241 2.67 -10.86 6.34
CA VAL A 241 1.66 -11.92 6.47
C VAL A 241 2.09 -12.93 7.53
N VAL A 242 1.25 -13.14 8.54
CA VAL A 242 1.45 -14.11 9.61
C VAL A 242 0.69 -15.39 9.29
N SER A 243 1.36 -16.54 9.39
CA SER A 243 0.75 -17.86 9.26
C SER A 243 1.36 -18.86 10.25
N THR A 244 0.80 -20.05 10.30
CA THR A 244 1.40 -21.23 10.96
C THR A 244 1.80 -22.26 9.91
N PRO A 245 2.63 -23.27 10.25
CA PRO A 245 3.07 -24.27 9.27
C PRO A 245 1.94 -25.17 8.72
N GLN A 246 0.72 -25.10 9.27
CA GLN A 246 -0.39 -25.96 8.90
C GLN A 246 -0.90 -25.65 7.49
N ASN A 247 -1.10 -26.67 6.66
CA ASN A 247 -1.61 -26.51 5.28
C ASN A 247 -2.86 -25.63 5.16
N VAL A 248 -3.79 -25.73 6.10
CA VAL A 248 -5.01 -24.89 6.10
C VAL A 248 -4.66 -23.42 6.31
N ALA A 249 -3.74 -23.10 7.23
CA ALA A 249 -3.25 -21.74 7.44
C ALA A 249 -2.51 -21.20 6.21
N LEU A 250 -1.65 -22.04 5.61
CA LEU A 250 -0.86 -21.69 4.43
C LEU A 250 -1.74 -21.38 3.22
N ALA A 251 -2.81 -22.15 3.00
CA ALA A 251 -3.75 -21.91 1.91
C ALA A 251 -4.41 -20.52 2.01
N ASP A 252 -4.72 -20.07 3.22
CA ASP A 252 -5.30 -18.75 3.43
C ASP A 252 -4.25 -17.64 3.42
N ALA A 253 -3.05 -17.90 3.94
CA ALA A 253 -1.92 -16.96 3.83
C ALA A 253 -1.56 -16.69 2.36
N LYS A 254 -1.60 -17.71 1.49
CA LYS A 254 -1.43 -17.58 0.04
C LYS A 254 -2.45 -16.62 -0.58
N LYS A 255 -3.72 -16.70 -0.17
CA LYS A 255 -4.77 -15.77 -0.60
C LYS A 255 -4.50 -14.35 -0.09
N GLY A 256 -4.03 -14.22 1.16
CA GLY A 256 -3.65 -12.93 1.75
C GLY A 256 -2.53 -12.25 0.97
N VAL A 257 -1.46 -12.97 0.63
CA VAL A 257 -0.37 -12.45 -0.22
C VAL A 257 -0.90 -12.05 -1.60
N ALA A 258 -1.69 -12.93 -2.23
CA ALA A 258 -2.27 -12.66 -3.54
C ALA A 258 -3.15 -11.41 -3.54
N MET A 259 -3.91 -11.15 -2.47
CA MET A 259 -4.72 -9.94 -2.32
C MET A 259 -3.84 -8.68 -2.38
N PHE A 260 -2.76 -8.61 -1.60
CA PHE A 260 -1.88 -7.43 -1.62
C PHE A 260 -1.20 -7.20 -2.97
N GLN A 261 -0.90 -8.28 -3.69
CA GLN A 261 -0.30 -8.25 -5.02
C GLN A 261 -1.30 -7.99 -6.17
N GLN A 262 -2.61 -7.94 -5.91
CA GLN A 262 -3.58 -7.59 -6.96
C GLN A 262 -3.28 -6.20 -7.52
N ASP A 263 -3.36 -6.02 -8.84
CA ASP A 263 -3.08 -4.74 -9.50
C ASP A 263 -3.90 -3.56 -8.95
N SER A 264 -5.11 -3.85 -8.45
CA SER A 264 -6.00 -2.86 -7.83
C SER A 264 -5.56 -2.44 -6.42
N ILE A 265 -4.74 -3.23 -5.74
CA ILE A 265 -4.25 -2.97 -4.38
C ILE A 265 -2.78 -2.55 -4.42
N ASN A 266 -1.95 -3.35 -5.07
CA ASN A 266 -0.53 -3.10 -5.34
C ASN A 266 0.25 -2.63 -4.10
N VAL A 267 0.07 -3.35 -2.99
CA VAL A 267 0.82 -3.12 -1.74
C VAL A 267 1.97 -4.13 -1.69
N PRO A 268 3.23 -3.67 -1.56
CA PRO A 268 4.38 -4.58 -1.46
C PRO A 268 4.26 -5.52 -0.26
N VAL A 269 4.47 -6.81 -0.49
CA VAL A 269 4.54 -7.80 0.59
C VAL A 269 5.98 -7.87 1.08
N LEU A 270 6.22 -7.33 2.28
CA LEU A 270 7.52 -7.28 2.94
C LEU A 270 7.99 -8.69 3.36
N GLY A 271 7.06 -9.61 3.56
CA GLY A 271 7.36 -11.02 3.74
C GLY A 271 6.36 -11.78 4.60
N ILE A 272 6.68 -13.05 4.85
CA ILE A 272 5.87 -13.98 5.63
C ILE A 272 6.58 -14.34 6.94
N ILE A 273 5.83 -14.33 8.03
CA ILE A 273 6.25 -14.79 9.36
C ILE A 273 5.61 -16.15 9.64
N GLU A 274 6.41 -17.13 10.05
CA GLU A 274 5.91 -18.40 10.57
C GLU A 274 5.79 -18.34 12.09
N ASN A 275 4.57 -18.19 12.60
CA ASN A 275 4.29 -18.29 14.01
C ASN A 275 3.99 -19.74 14.41
N MET A 276 4.21 -20.07 15.68
CA MET A 276 4.03 -21.43 16.22
C MET A 276 4.79 -22.49 15.40
N ALA A 277 6.00 -22.15 14.93
CA ALA A 277 6.79 -22.95 14.01
C ALA A 277 7.20 -24.30 14.62
N TYR A 278 7.62 -24.27 15.88
CA TYR A 278 8.00 -25.45 16.66
C TYR A 278 7.80 -25.19 18.15
N PHE A 279 7.64 -26.26 18.92
CA PHE A 279 7.69 -26.23 20.38
C PHE A 279 9.05 -26.72 20.86
N THR A 280 9.55 -26.10 21.92
CA THR A 280 10.78 -26.51 22.59
C THR A 280 10.54 -26.52 24.10
N PRO A 281 10.64 -27.68 24.77
CA PRO A 281 10.51 -27.77 26.23
C PRO A 281 11.63 -27.00 26.93
N ALA A 282 11.31 -26.43 28.10
CA ALA A 282 12.31 -25.72 28.90
C ALA A 282 13.43 -26.65 29.40
N GLU A 283 13.12 -27.93 29.66
CA GLU A 283 14.12 -28.90 30.11
C GLU A 283 15.04 -29.39 28.98
N LEU A 284 14.64 -29.21 27.71
CA LEU A 284 15.34 -29.70 26.52
C LEU A 284 15.39 -28.63 25.42
N PRO A 285 16.17 -27.53 25.62
CA PRO A 285 16.14 -26.35 24.75
C PRO A 285 16.62 -26.60 23.31
N ASP A 286 17.36 -27.67 23.07
CA ASP A 286 17.86 -28.03 21.74
C ASP A 286 16.85 -28.87 20.94
N ASN A 287 15.79 -29.38 21.58
CA ASN A 287 14.79 -30.21 20.91
C ASN A 287 13.68 -29.34 20.32
N LYS A 288 13.44 -29.49 19.02
CA LYS A 288 12.35 -28.83 18.29
C LYS A 288 11.28 -29.84 17.87
N TYR A 289 10.07 -29.63 18.35
CA TYR A 289 8.88 -30.43 18.01
C TYR A 289 7.98 -29.63 17.07
N TYR A 290 7.86 -30.10 15.82
CA TYR A 290 7.10 -29.43 14.77
C TYR A 290 5.62 -29.82 14.81
N ILE A 291 4.91 -29.42 15.88
CA ILE A 291 3.52 -29.84 16.18
C ILE A 291 2.58 -29.56 15.01
N PHE A 292 2.79 -28.45 14.31
CA PHE A 292 1.89 -27.95 13.27
C PHE A 292 2.43 -28.12 11.84
N GLY A 293 3.55 -28.83 11.68
CA GLY A 293 4.32 -28.90 10.45
C GLY A 293 5.63 -28.13 10.59
N LYS A 294 6.48 -28.24 9.56
CA LYS A 294 7.83 -27.69 9.55
C LYS A 294 8.04 -26.85 8.29
N GLU A 295 8.55 -25.63 8.45
CA GLU A 295 8.98 -24.75 7.35
C GLU A 295 7.86 -24.45 6.33
N GLY A 296 6.59 -24.49 6.75
CA GLY A 296 5.44 -24.35 5.85
C GLY A 296 5.34 -22.96 5.22
N ALA A 297 5.41 -21.91 6.03
CA ALA A 297 5.38 -20.52 5.59
C ALA A 297 6.70 -20.11 4.91
N LYS A 298 7.82 -20.73 5.28
CA LYS A 298 9.10 -20.56 4.58
C LYS A 298 9.03 -21.09 3.14
N ASN A 299 8.52 -22.30 2.95
CA ASN A 299 8.31 -22.87 1.62
C ASN A 299 7.28 -22.04 0.83
N LEU A 300 6.20 -21.59 1.48
CA LEU A 300 5.23 -20.71 0.83
C LEU A 300 5.85 -19.37 0.38
N ALA A 301 6.74 -18.79 1.20
CA ALA A 301 7.43 -17.56 0.86
C ALA A 301 8.30 -17.74 -0.41
N GLN A 302 9.00 -18.88 -0.50
CA GLN A 302 9.76 -19.26 -1.69
C GLN A 302 8.85 -19.46 -2.92
N ASP A 303 7.73 -20.16 -2.76
CA ASP A 303 6.78 -20.43 -3.87
C ASP A 303 6.15 -19.14 -4.43
N LEU A 304 6.02 -18.11 -3.59
CA LEU A 304 5.41 -16.81 -3.95
C LEU A 304 6.44 -15.73 -4.27
N ASP A 305 7.72 -16.06 -4.24
CA ASP A 305 8.84 -15.12 -4.42
C ASP A 305 8.73 -13.89 -3.51
N VAL A 306 8.42 -14.13 -2.23
CA VAL A 306 8.38 -13.10 -1.18
C VAL A 306 9.36 -13.43 -0.06
N PRO A 307 9.88 -12.44 0.68
CA PRO A 307 10.82 -12.70 1.76
C PRO A 307 10.22 -13.56 2.88
N PHE A 308 11.05 -14.44 3.45
CA PHE A 308 10.73 -15.10 4.72
C PHE A 308 11.37 -14.30 5.86
N LEU A 309 10.55 -13.86 6.83
CA LEU A 309 10.98 -12.93 7.87
C LEU A 309 11.45 -13.64 9.15
N GLY A 310 11.10 -14.91 9.33
CA GLY A 310 11.56 -15.71 10.47
C GLY A 310 10.48 -16.59 11.09
N GLU A 311 10.92 -17.36 12.08
CA GLU A 311 10.10 -18.30 12.85
C GLU A 311 9.96 -17.82 14.30
N ILE A 312 8.75 -17.91 14.83
CA ILE A 312 8.47 -17.72 16.27
C ILE A 312 8.04 -19.07 16.86
N PRO A 313 8.67 -19.54 17.95
CA PRO A 313 8.32 -20.81 18.56
C PRO A 313 6.97 -20.74 19.27
N LEU A 314 6.30 -21.88 19.38
CA LEU A 314 5.16 -22.07 20.26
C LEU A 314 5.69 -22.38 21.66
N VAL A 315 5.73 -21.39 22.56
CA VAL A 315 6.11 -21.62 23.96
C VAL A 315 5.13 -20.94 24.92
N GLN A 316 4.99 -21.52 26.11
CA GLN A 316 4.01 -21.11 27.12
C GLN A 316 4.16 -19.64 27.51
N SER A 317 5.39 -19.15 27.66
CA SER A 317 5.65 -17.79 28.11
C SER A 317 5.15 -16.71 27.15
N ILE A 318 4.97 -17.02 25.84
CA ILE A 318 4.38 -16.08 24.88
C ILE A 318 2.89 -15.88 25.17
N ARG A 319 2.19 -16.98 25.43
CA ARG A 319 0.76 -16.97 25.76
C ARG A 319 0.52 -16.30 27.12
N GLU A 320 1.34 -16.60 28.11
CA GLU A 320 1.25 -15.97 29.43
C GLU A 320 1.51 -14.46 29.38
N ALA A 321 2.54 -14.05 28.64
CA ALA A 321 2.85 -12.65 28.38
C ALA A 321 1.67 -11.89 27.73
N GLY A 322 1.01 -12.51 26.73
CA GLY A 322 -0.14 -11.90 26.06
C GLY A 322 -1.35 -11.71 26.99
N ASP A 323 -1.63 -12.69 27.84
CA ASP A 323 -2.76 -12.64 28.77
C ASP A 323 -2.63 -11.59 29.88
N VAL A 324 -1.40 -11.37 30.37
CA VAL A 324 -1.13 -10.40 31.44
C VAL A 324 -0.75 -9.02 30.91
N GLY A 325 -0.90 -8.81 29.59
CA GLY A 325 -0.62 -7.53 28.96
C GLY A 325 0.83 -7.07 29.01
N ARG A 326 1.78 -8.02 28.96
CA ARG A 326 3.23 -7.74 28.92
C ARG A 326 3.86 -8.53 27.77
N PRO A 327 3.95 -7.95 26.54
CA PRO A 327 4.42 -8.67 25.36
C PRO A 327 5.75 -9.43 25.58
N ALA A 328 5.85 -10.64 25.05
CA ALA A 328 6.96 -11.57 25.25
C ALA A 328 8.33 -11.02 24.83
N ALA A 329 8.39 -10.12 23.85
CA ALA A 329 9.61 -9.44 23.43
C ALA A 329 10.23 -8.51 24.50
N LEU A 330 9.50 -8.23 25.59
CA LEU A 330 10.02 -7.55 26.78
C LEU A 330 10.76 -8.50 27.75
N GLN A 331 10.74 -9.82 27.50
CA GLN A 331 11.47 -10.80 28.30
C GLN A 331 12.95 -10.77 27.94
N THR A 332 13.77 -10.16 28.79
CA THR A 332 15.22 -10.02 28.55
C THR A 332 15.99 -11.31 28.85
N ALA A 333 17.11 -11.51 28.18
CA ALA A 333 18.01 -12.65 28.34
C ALA A 333 17.31 -14.01 28.08
N THR A 334 16.40 -14.03 27.10
CA THR A 334 15.68 -15.24 26.68
C THR A 334 15.91 -15.53 25.19
N PRO A 335 15.79 -16.80 24.74
CA PRO A 335 15.80 -17.10 23.31
C PRO A 335 14.69 -16.38 22.53
N LEU A 336 13.57 -16.05 23.19
CA LEU A 336 12.46 -15.31 22.58
C LEU A 336 12.83 -13.87 22.24
N GLU A 337 13.62 -13.21 23.10
CA GLU A 337 14.15 -11.88 22.81
C GLU A 337 14.90 -11.88 21.48
N GLN A 338 15.80 -12.85 21.30
CA GLN A 338 16.58 -12.99 20.07
C GLN A 338 15.70 -13.30 18.86
N SER A 339 14.69 -14.16 19.01
CA SER A 339 13.74 -14.47 17.94
C SER A 339 12.97 -13.22 17.48
N PHE A 340 12.45 -12.42 18.41
CA PHE A 340 11.71 -11.20 18.06
C PHE A 340 12.62 -10.08 17.56
N GLU A 341 13.85 -9.93 18.09
CA GLU A 341 14.83 -8.97 17.59
C GLU A 341 15.26 -9.30 16.15
N ALA A 342 15.53 -10.57 15.86
CA ALA A 342 15.86 -11.02 14.50
C ALA A 342 14.71 -10.78 13.54
N LEU A 343 13.48 -11.15 13.92
CA LEU A 343 12.28 -10.92 13.13
C LEU A 343 12.06 -9.42 12.86
N THR A 344 12.22 -8.60 13.90
CA THR A 344 12.04 -7.14 13.80
C THR A 344 13.09 -6.52 12.87
N ARG A 345 14.36 -6.94 13.00
CA ARG A 345 15.43 -6.52 12.10
C ARG A 345 15.10 -6.85 10.64
N ASN A 346 14.62 -8.07 10.37
CA ASN A 346 14.25 -8.49 9.02
C ASN A 346 13.10 -7.64 8.48
N VAL A 347 12.08 -7.33 9.29
CA VAL A 347 10.98 -6.42 8.88
C VAL A 347 11.52 -5.03 8.54
N VAL A 348 12.36 -4.44 9.40
CA VAL A 348 12.94 -3.12 9.17
C VAL A 348 13.79 -3.12 7.89
N GLU A 349 14.61 -4.15 7.68
CA GLU A 349 15.42 -4.30 6.48
C GLU A 349 14.56 -4.35 5.20
N GLN A 350 13.45 -5.08 5.21
CA GLN A 350 12.53 -5.12 4.07
C GLN A 350 11.81 -3.78 3.85
N VAL A 351 11.48 -3.05 4.91
CA VAL A 351 10.90 -1.70 4.79
C VAL A 351 11.91 -0.73 4.18
N VAL A 352 13.17 -0.76 4.62
CA VAL A 352 14.24 0.08 4.07
C VAL A 352 14.45 -0.24 2.59
N ARG A 353 14.65 -1.51 2.23
CA ARG A 353 14.79 -1.95 0.83
C ARG A 353 13.62 -1.49 -0.03
N ARG A 354 12.39 -1.71 0.44
CA ARG A 354 11.18 -1.23 -0.26
C ARG A 354 11.21 0.28 -0.48
N ASN A 355 11.67 1.06 0.48
CA ASN A 355 11.73 2.53 0.36
C ASN A 355 12.85 3.02 -0.56
N GLU A 356 13.93 2.24 -0.70
CA GLU A 356 15.02 2.52 -1.64
C GLU A 356 14.65 2.12 -3.08
N ASP A 357 14.02 0.95 -3.23
CA ASP A 357 13.77 0.33 -4.53
C ASP A 357 12.44 0.75 -5.18
N LEU A 358 11.45 1.15 -4.38
CA LEU A 358 10.10 1.47 -4.87
C LEU A 358 9.68 2.90 -4.49
N PRO A 359 8.92 3.59 -5.37
CA PRO A 359 8.37 4.90 -5.06
C PRO A 359 7.45 4.84 -3.83
N PRO A 360 7.23 5.97 -3.12
CA PRO A 360 6.29 6.01 -2.00
C PRO A 360 4.91 5.47 -2.41
N THR A 361 4.31 4.59 -1.59
CA THR A 361 2.99 4.05 -1.89
C THR A 361 1.97 5.19 -1.93
N GLU A 362 1.05 5.14 -2.89
CA GLU A 362 -0.16 5.96 -2.88
C GLU A 362 -1.33 5.12 -2.39
N ALA A 363 -2.29 5.73 -1.70
CA ALA A 363 -3.51 5.01 -1.38
C ALA A 363 -4.28 4.65 -2.67
N ILE A 364 -4.97 3.51 -2.65
CA ILE A 364 -5.64 2.96 -3.83
C ILE A 364 -6.65 3.96 -4.42
N LYS A 365 -6.55 4.20 -5.74
CA LYS A 365 -7.51 5.02 -6.49
C LYS A 365 -8.74 4.17 -6.83
N ILE A 366 -9.92 4.69 -6.51
CA ILE A 366 -11.19 4.05 -6.91
C ILE A 366 -11.35 4.19 -8.43
N THR A 367 -11.05 3.14 -9.18
CA THR A 367 -11.27 3.13 -10.64
C THR A 367 -12.61 2.52 -11.04
N THR A 368 -13.29 1.77 -10.17
CA THR A 368 -14.60 1.15 -10.48
C THR A 368 -15.36 0.73 -9.21
N MET A 369 -16.66 1.02 -9.15
CA MET A 369 -17.63 0.48 -8.16
C MET A 369 -18.08 -0.96 -8.49
N ALA A 370 -17.49 -1.59 -9.51
CA ALA A 370 -17.82 -2.95 -9.91
C ALA A 370 -16.97 -3.92 -9.10
N GLY A 371 -17.62 -4.63 -8.19
CA GLY A 371 -17.02 -5.73 -7.42
C GLY A 371 -16.31 -6.74 -8.33
N CYS A 372 -15.31 -7.40 -7.73
CA CYS A 372 -14.47 -8.43 -8.33
C CYS A 372 -15.21 -9.25 -9.39
N SER A 373 -14.80 -9.09 -10.66
CA SER A 373 -15.24 -10.03 -11.69
C SER A 373 -14.52 -11.35 -11.45
N ALA A 374 -15.29 -12.42 -11.29
CA ALA A 374 -14.75 -13.77 -11.21
C ALA A 374 -13.93 -14.06 -12.47
N VAL A 375 -12.71 -14.55 -12.27
CA VAL A 375 -11.81 -15.01 -13.33
C VAL A 375 -12.58 -15.97 -14.24
N LYS A 376 -12.69 -15.65 -15.53
CA LYS A 376 -13.21 -16.59 -16.53
C LYS A 376 -12.23 -17.76 -16.61
N LYS A 377 -12.76 -18.96 -16.35
CA LYS A 377 -12.06 -20.25 -16.47
C LYS A 377 -11.38 -20.43 -17.80
#